data_AF-A0A429MGL1-F1
#
_entry.id   AF-A0A429MGL1-F1
#
_cell.length_a   1.000
_cell.length_b   1.000
_cell.length_c   1.000
_cell.angle_alpha   90.00
_cell.angle_beta   90.00
_cell.angle_gamma   90.00
#
_symmetry.space_group_name_H-M   'P 1'
#
loop_
_entity.id
_entity.type
_entity.pdbx_description
1 polymer ?
#
loop_
_entity_poly.entity_id
_entity_poly.type
_entity_poly.pdbx_seq_one_letter_code
_entity_poly.pdbx_strand_id
1 'polypeptide(L)'
;MAQSFHSKQLQTHQLAKGFLIKASIVVCSSFAVALTGCSTLPKHSPEPIQYARDIDTSQTSLSKIITPLREKNPNLTGYHLLNDPLEALAARLRLIDKAEKTLDLQYYIWDNDKVGALALHAIIRAADRGVKVRLLIDDNNAKKMEGVLLALSQHKNIEVKLFNPYRFRKYRAMDMILDLKRINR
;
A
#
# COMPACT_ATOMS: atom_id res chain seq x y z
N MET A 1 45.92 -18.21 -60.46
CA MET A 1 44.53 -18.38 -59.96
C MET A 1 44.45 -18.63 -58.44
N ALA A 2 45.46 -19.22 -57.78
CA ALA A 2 45.44 -19.52 -56.34
C ALA A 2 45.53 -18.29 -55.40
N GLN A 3 46.23 -17.21 -55.77
CA GLN A 3 46.38 -16.02 -54.92
C GLN A 3 45.08 -15.23 -54.72
N SER A 4 44.15 -15.28 -55.69
CA SER A 4 42.85 -14.60 -55.60
C SER A 4 41.84 -15.30 -54.69
N PHE A 5 42.01 -16.60 -54.44
CA PHE A 5 41.15 -17.37 -53.53
C PHE A 5 41.53 -17.13 -52.06
N HIS A 6 42.82 -16.99 -51.79
CA HIS A 6 43.33 -16.76 -50.44
C HIS A 6 42.98 -15.37 -49.90
N SER A 7 43.00 -14.32 -50.74
CA SER A 7 42.59 -12.96 -50.32
C SER A 7 41.08 -12.85 -50.03
N LYS A 8 40.24 -13.54 -50.81
CA LYS A 8 38.79 -13.60 -50.57
C LYS A 8 38.46 -14.32 -49.26
N GLN A 9 39.18 -15.39 -48.90
CA GLN A 9 39.02 -16.08 -47.62
C GLN A 9 39.45 -15.22 -46.42
N LEU A 10 40.53 -14.45 -46.54
CA LEU A 10 40.93 -13.52 -45.47
C LEU A 10 39.90 -12.40 -45.26
N GLN A 11 39.35 -11.84 -46.35
CA GLN A 11 38.33 -10.80 -46.28
C GLN A 11 37.02 -11.29 -45.65
N THR A 12 36.54 -12.50 -46.01
CA THR A 12 35.33 -13.06 -45.41
C THR A 12 35.52 -13.39 -43.93
N HIS A 13 36.69 -13.89 -43.52
CA HIS A 13 37.01 -14.10 -42.10
C HIS A 13 37.06 -12.79 -41.31
N GLN A 14 37.63 -11.72 -41.86
CA GLN A 14 37.67 -10.40 -41.20
C GLN A 14 36.27 -9.77 -41.07
N LEU A 15 35.43 -9.88 -42.11
CA LEU A 15 34.03 -9.45 -42.08
C LEU A 15 33.20 -10.20 -41.04
N ALA A 16 33.35 -11.54 -40.97
CA ALA A 16 32.66 -12.37 -39.97
C ALA A 16 33.10 -12.04 -38.53
N LYS A 17 34.41 -11.79 -38.31
CA LYS A 17 34.94 -11.39 -37.00
C LYS A 17 34.41 -10.03 -36.57
N GLY A 18 34.34 -9.05 -37.49
CA GLY A 18 33.76 -7.73 -37.23
C GLY A 18 32.27 -7.78 -36.92
N PHE A 19 31.51 -8.67 -37.56
CA PHE A 19 30.09 -8.89 -37.27
C PHE A 19 29.87 -9.50 -35.87
N LEU A 20 30.65 -10.54 -35.52
CA LEU A 20 30.58 -11.18 -34.20
C LEU A 20 30.93 -10.20 -33.06
N ILE A 21 31.96 -9.37 -33.23
CA ILE A 21 32.35 -8.35 -32.23
C ILE A 21 31.23 -7.31 -32.05
N LYS A 22 30.65 -6.82 -33.14
CA LYS A 22 29.54 -5.86 -33.08
C LYS A 22 28.30 -6.47 -32.43
N ALA A 23 27.97 -7.73 -32.74
CA ALA A 23 26.86 -8.45 -32.12
C ALA A 23 27.10 -8.65 -30.61
N SER A 24 28.31 -9.04 -30.20
CA SER A 24 28.67 -9.17 -28.78
C SER A 24 28.58 -7.84 -28.04
N ILE A 25 29.03 -6.74 -28.63
CA ILE A 25 28.91 -5.40 -28.03
C ILE A 25 27.44 -5.02 -27.83
N VAL A 26 26.59 -5.20 -28.86
CA VAL A 26 25.15 -4.88 -28.75
C VAL A 26 24.46 -5.73 -27.69
N VAL A 27 24.78 -7.03 -27.60
CA VAL A 27 24.22 -7.94 -26.58
C VAL A 27 24.68 -7.53 -25.18
N CYS A 28 25.96 -7.26 -24.97
CA CYS A 28 26.49 -6.81 -23.69
C CYS A 28 25.92 -5.44 -23.26
N SER A 29 25.79 -4.49 -24.19
CA SER A 29 25.17 -3.19 -23.91
C SER A 29 23.69 -3.32 -23.54
N SER A 30 22.95 -4.20 -24.21
CA SER A 30 21.54 -4.48 -23.89
C SER A 30 21.38 -5.10 -22.50
N PHE A 31 22.27 -6.00 -22.12
CA PHE A 31 22.29 -6.64 -20.80
C PHE A 31 22.67 -5.65 -19.68
N ALA A 32 23.61 -4.73 -19.96
CA ALA A 32 23.99 -3.67 -19.02
C ALA A 32 22.86 -2.67 -18.75
N VAL A 33 22.09 -2.30 -19.79
CA VAL A 33 20.90 -1.44 -19.64
C VAL A 33 19.81 -2.14 -18.82
N ALA A 34 19.62 -3.45 -19.02
CA ALA A 34 18.66 -4.26 -18.25
C ALA A 34 18.98 -4.33 -16.74
N LEU A 35 20.26 -4.19 -16.35
CA LEU A 35 20.70 -4.24 -14.95
C LEU A 35 20.45 -2.94 -14.16
N THR A 36 20.14 -1.82 -14.84
CA THR A 36 19.75 -0.56 -14.14
C THR A 36 18.28 -0.52 -13.71
N GLY A 37 17.51 -1.58 -13.99
CA GLY A 37 16.09 -1.70 -13.65
C GLY A 37 15.76 -2.06 -12.18
N CYS A 38 16.71 -2.01 -11.26
CA CYS A 38 16.45 -2.26 -9.83
C CYS A 38 15.79 -1.05 -9.14
N SER A 39 14.56 -0.72 -9.54
CA SER A 39 13.66 0.07 -8.69
C SER A 39 13.09 -0.87 -7.62
N THR A 40 13.83 -1.00 -6.52
CA THR A 40 13.32 -1.62 -5.29
C THR A 40 12.48 -0.56 -4.55
N LEU A 41 11.40 -1.00 -3.89
CA LEU A 41 10.61 -0.14 -3.01
C LEU A 41 11.55 0.72 -2.12
N PRO A 42 11.22 1.97 -1.79
CA PRO A 42 11.98 2.73 -0.80
C PRO A 42 12.20 1.86 0.43
N LYS A 43 13.45 1.84 0.95
CA LYS A 43 13.73 1.10 2.20
C LYS A 43 12.75 1.61 3.26
N HIS A 44 11.95 0.70 3.81
CA HIS A 44 11.04 1.01 4.90
C HIS A 44 11.88 1.51 6.07
N SER A 45 11.82 2.83 6.32
CA SER A 45 12.48 3.41 7.48
C SER A 45 11.58 3.15 8.68
N PRO A 46 12.11 2.68 9.81
CA PRO A 46 11.31 2.47 11.00
C PRO A 46 10.68 3.81 11.40
N GLU A 47 9.37 3.89 11.32
CA GLU A 47 8.63 5.04 11.81
C GLU A 47 8.48 4.96 13.34
N PRO A 48 8.46 6.10 14.04
CA PRO A 48 8.23 6.11 15.48
C PRO A 48 6.86 5.52 15.80
N ILE A 49 6.80 4.66 16.82
CA ILE A 49 5.55 4.04 17.27
C ILE A 49 4.63 5.12 17.82
N GLN A 50 3.35 5.10 17.42
CA GLN A 50 2.32 6.01 17.90
C GLN A 50 1.11 5.21 18.39
N TYR A 51 0.68 5.47 19.62
CA TYR A 51 -0.46 4.80 20.23
C TYR A 51 -1.69 5.71 20.25
N ALA A 52 -2.88 5.11 20.14
CA ALA A 52 -4.14 5.84 20.26
C ALA A 52 -4.27 6.56 21.62
N ARG A 53 -3.63 6.03 22.68
CA ARG A 53 -3.63 6.60 24.03
C ARG A 53 -2.71 7.81 24.21
N ASP A 54 -1.88 8.13 23.22
CA ASP A 54 -0.96 9.27 23.29
C ASP A 54 -1.72 10.61 23.17
N ILE A 55 -3.00 10.56 22.77
CA ILE A 55 -3.87 11.72 22.62
C ILE A 55 -4.92 11.72 23.73
N ASP A 56 -4.98 12.83 24.47
CA ASP A 56 -6.00 13.00 25.51
C ASP A 56 -7.40 13.09 24.90
N THR A 57 -8.24 12.14 25.31
CA THR A 57 -9.64 11.99 24.89
C THR A 57 -10.61 12.13 26.06
N SER A 58 -10.13 12.45 27.27
CA SER A 58 -10.92 12.48 28.51
C SER A 58 -12.16 13.40 28.43
N GLN A 59 -12.06 14.48 27.65
CA GLN A 59 -13.12 15.47 27.49
C GLN A 59 -14.09 15.18 26.34
N THR A 60 -13.83 14.14 25.53
CA THR A 60 -14.66 13.81 24.36
C THR A 60 -16.01 13.25 24.75
N SER A 61 -17.01 13.42 23.88
CA SER A 61 -18.36 12.90 24.12
C SER A 61 -18.38 11.38 24.27
N LEU A 62 -17.61 10.64 23.45
CA LEU A 62 -17.47 9.19 23.57
C LEU A 62 -16.81 8.77 24.89
N SER A 63 -15.77 9.49 25.34
CA SER A 63 -15.15 9.20 26.64
C SER A 63 -16.13 9.42 27.79
N LYS A 64 -16.96 10.47 27.75
CA LYS A 64 -17.97 10.74 28.79
C LYS A 64 -19.03 9.63 28.89
N ILE A 65 -19.32 8.95 27.78
CA ILE A 65 -20.25 7.81 27.76
C ILE A 65 -19.59 6.55 28.36
N ILE A 66 -18.33 6.28 28.02
CA ILE A 66 -17.65 5.02 28.39
C ILE A 66 -17.01 5.08 29.78
N THR A 67 -16.52 6.24 30.24
CA THR A 67 -15.82 6.37 31.54
C THR A 67 -16.64 5.83 32.71
N PRO A 68 -17.93 6.18 32.91
CA PRO A 68 -18.71 5.66 34.02
C PRO A 68 -18.90 4.14 33.97
N LEU A 69 -19.03 3.57 32.77
CA LEU A 69 -19.14 2.12 32.57
C LEU A 69 -17.84 1.40 32.95
N ARG A 70 -16.69 2.01 32.61
CA ARG A 70 -15.37 1.49 32.97
C ARG A 70 -15.11 1.57 34.47
N GLU A 71 -15.47 2.68 35.11
CA GLU A 71 -15.33 2.86 36.57
C GLU A 71 -16.18 1.85 37.37
N LYS A 72 -17.39 1.53 36.87
CA LYS A 72 -18.26 0.51 37.48
C LYS A 72 -17.72 -0.92 37.33
N ASN A 73 -16.84 -1.17 36.35
CA ASN A 73 -16.33 -2.50 36.01
C ASN A 73 -14.80 -2.51 35.90
N PRO A 74 -14.08 -2.26 37.01
CA PRO A 74 -12.62 -2.20 36.99
C PRO A 74 -12.01 -3.54 36.54
N ASN A 75 -10.90 -3.48 35.80
CA ASN A 75 -10.16 -4.64 35.26
C ASN A 75 -10.94 -5.53 34.28
N LEU A 76 -12.11 -5.10 33.79
CA LEU A 76 -12.89 -5.81 32.78
C LEU A 76 -12.86 -5.05 31.44
N THR A 77 -13.07 -5.78 30.35
CA THR A 77 -13.26 -5.19 29.00
C THR A 77 -14.71 -5.35 28.58
N GLY A 78 -15.31 -4.27 28.08
CA GLY A 78 -16.66 -4.26 27.54
C GLY A 78 -16.67 -4.57 26.04
N TYR A 79 -17.59 -5.42 25.60
CA TYR A 79 -17.82 -5.72 24.19
C TYR A 79 -19.32 -5.64 23.90
N HIS A 80 -19.68 -5.13 22.72
CA HIS A 80 -21.05 -5.14 22.22
C HIS A 80 -21.05 -5.80 20.85
N LEU A 81 -21.77 -6.92 20.73
CA LEU A 81 -21.85 -7.69 19.50
C LEU A 81 -22.87 -7.08 18.56
N LEU A 82 -22.46 -6.84 17.33
CA LEU A 82 -23.30 -6.31 16.25
C LEU A 82 -23.45 -7.40 15.19
N ASN A 83 -24.51 -8.19 15.32
CA ASN A 83 -24.77 -9.35 14.45
C ASN A 83 -25.50 -8.97 13.17
N ASP A 84 -26.32 -7.91 13.20
CA ASP A 84 -26.98 -7.40 12.02
C ASP A 84 -26.02 -6.52 11.18
N PRO A 85 -25.84 -6.79 9.88
CA PRO A 85 -24.92 -6.03 9.03
C PRO A 85 -25.26 -4.55 8.91
N LEU A 86 -26.55 -4.18 8.89
CA LEU A 86 -26.98 -2.79 8.75
C LEU A 86 -26.76 -2.02 10.04
N GLU A 87 -27.07 -2.61 11.20
CA GLU A 87 -26.73 -2.06 12.50
C GLU A 87 -25.22 -1.89 12.64
N ALA A 88 -24.44 -2.88 12.20
CA ALA A 88 -22.99 -2.84 12.25
C ALA A 88 -22.41 -1.72 11.37
N LEU A 89 -22.98 -1.47 10.18
CA LEU A 89 -22.61 -0.34 9.33
C LEU A 89 -23.02 0.99 9.96
N ALA A 90 -24.26 1.10 10.45
CA ALA A 90 -24.78 2.31 11.08
C ALA A 90 -23.96 2.71 12.31
N ALA A 91 -23.59 1.74 13.17
CA ALA A 91 -22.74 1.96 14.32
C ALA A 91 -21.37 2.51 13.91
N ARG A 92 -20.73 1.93 12.88
CA ARG A 92 -19.44 2.42 12.37
C ARG A 92 -19.54 3.85 11.86
N LEU A 93 -20.55 4.15 11.03
CA LEU A 93 -20.77 5.51 10.52
C LEU A 93 -21.01 6.52 11.65
N ARG A 94 -21.80 6.13 12.66
CA ARG A 94 -22.05 6.98 13.83
C ARG A 94 -20.81 7.19 14.68
N LEU A 95 -19.96 6.18 14.85
CA LEU A 95 -18.69 6.33 15.55
C LEU A 95 -17.73 7.26 14.78
N ILE A 96 -17.67 7.15 13.45
CA ILE A 96 -16.89 8.05 12.59
C ILE A 96 -17.40 9.50 12.72
N ASP A 97 -18.71 9.70 12.68
CA ASP A 97 -19.33 11.03 12.83
C ASP A 97 -19.14 11.61 14.24
N LYS A 98 -19.04 10.75 15.27
CA LYS A 98 -18.79 11.15 16.67
C LYS A 98 -17.32 11.29 17.03
N ALA A 99 -16.39 10.92 16.14
CA ALA A 99 -14.97 11.10 16.39
C ALA A 99 -14.62 12.60 16.51
N GLU A 100 -13.85 12.94 17.54
CA GLU A 100 -13.46 14.32 17.89
C GLU A 100 -11.95 14.58 17.83
N LYS A 101 -11.11 13.55 18.01
CA LYS A 101 -9.63 13.71 18.10
C LYS A 101 -8.91 12.85 17.06
N THR A 102 -9.13 11.55 17.11
CA THR A 102 -8.52 10.57 16.20
C THR A 102 -9.54 9.60 15.64
N LEU A 103 -9.20 9.02 14.50
CA LEU A 103 -9.92 7.91 13.89
C LEU A 103 -8.92 6.94 13.27
N ASP A 104 -8.79 5.77 13.88
CA ASP A 104 -7.87 4.72 13.42
C ASP A 104 -8.67 3.57 12.78
N LEU A 105 -8.38 3.28 11.52
CA LEU A 105 -9.13 2.33 10.71
C LEU A 105 -8.17 1.34 10.06
N GLN A 106 -8.44 0.05 10.23
CA GLN A 106 -7.65 -1.04 9.67
C GLN A 106 -8.56 -2.00 8.92
N TYR A 107 -8.33 -2.19 7.62
CA TYR A 107 -9.18 -3.01 6.77
C TYR A 107 -8.38 -3.92 5.85
N TYR A 108 -8.81 -5.18 5.77
CA TYR A 108 -8.30 -6.15 4.81
C TYR A 108 -8.85 -5.90 3.39
N ILE A 109 -10.12 -5.51 3.27
CA ILE A 109 -10.77 -5.19 1.99
C ILE A 109 -11.48 -3.85 2.14
N TRP A 110 -11.29 -2.99 1.14
CA TRP A 110 -12.12 -1.82 0.91
C TRP A 110 -12.50 -1.78 -0.56
N ASP A 111 -13.80 -1.78 -0.85
CA ASP A 111 -14.30 -1.75 -2.21
C ASP A 111 -14.81 -0.36 -2.61
N ASN A 112 -14.74 -0.07 -3.91
CA ASN A 112 -15.31 1.14 -4.50
C ASN A 112 -16.81 0.94 -4.79
N ASP A 113 -17.59 0.62 -3.76
CA ASP A 113 -19.02 0.42 -3.84
C ASP A 113 -19.79 1.48 -3.04
N LYS A 114 -21.11 1.33 -2.92
CA LYS A 114 -21.96 2.28 -2.20
C LYS A 114 -21.60 2.37 -0.71
N VAL A 115 -21.24 1.24 -0.09
CA VAL A 115 -20.92 1.17 1.34
C VAL A 115 -19.55 1.80 1.59
N GLY A 116 -18.56 1.43 0.78
CA GLY A 116 -17.21 2.01 0.80
C GLY A 116 -17.25 3.52 0.54
N ALA A 117 -18.03 3.98 -0.45
CA ALA A 117 -18.19 5.41 -0.71
C ALA A 117 -18.83 6.16 0.47
N LEU A 118 -19.86 5.58 1.08
CA LEU A 118 -20.53 6.16 2.25
C LEU A 118 -19.57 6.29 3.45
N ALA A 119 -18.79 5.25 3.72
CA ALA A 119 -17.78 5.25 4.78
C ALA A 119 -16.64 6.23 4.49
N LEU A 120 -16.13 6.30 3.24
CA LEU A 120 -15.12 7.29 2.85
C LEU A 120 -15.63 8.72 3.02
N HIS A 121 -16.86 8.99 2.61
CA HIS A 121 -17.46 10.30 2.78
C HIS A 121 -17.54 10.69 4.27
N ALA A 122 -17.94 9.77 5.15
CA ALA A 122 -17.95 10.01 6.60
C ALA A 122 -16.53 10.27 7.15
N ILE A 123 -15.53 9.52 6.68
CA ILE A 123 -14.12 9.71 7.07
C ILE A 123 -13.61 11.08 6.64
N ILE A 124 -13.89 11.51 5.41
CA ILE A 124 -13.50 12.84 4.91
C ILE A 124 -14.16 13.92 5.77
N ARG A 125 -15.46 13.81 6.05
CA ARG A 125 -16.13 14.76 6.96
C ARG A 125 -15.51 14.78 8.35
N ALA A 126 -15.04 13.65 8.88
CA ALA A 126 -14.33 13.63 10.16
C ALA A 126 -13.00 14.38 10.07
N ALA A 127 -12.23 14.13 9.02
CA ALA A 127 -10.98 14.79 8.76
C ALA A 127 -11.14 16.31 8.56
N ASP A 128 -12.21 16.75 7.88
CA ASP A 128 -12.56 18.16 7.68
C ASP A 128 -12.84 18.87 9.02
N ARG A 129 -13.44 18.17 9.99
CA ARG A 129 -13.65 18.66 11.37
C ARG A 129 -12.35 18.76 12.19
N GLY A 130 -11.22 18.30 11.64
CA GLY A 130 -9.92 18.31 12.33
C GLY A 130 -9.53 16.99 13.01
N VAL A 131 -10.32 15.91 12.83
CA VAL A 131 -9.97 14.59 13.34
C VAL A 131 -8.76 14.06 12.58
N LYS A 132 -7.73 13.59 13.30
CA LYS A 132 -6.57 12.92 12.68
C LYS A 132 -6.95 11.49 12.32
N VAL A 133 -6.97 11.17 11.03
CA VAL A 133 -7.35 9.87 10.52
C VAL A 133 -6.11 9.08 10.13
N ARG A 134 -5.99 7.83 10.60
CA ARG A 134 -5.00 6.87 10.13
C ARG A 134 -5.72 5.68 9.51
N LEU A 135 -5.55 5.49 8.21
CA LEU A 135 -6.19 4.43 7.44
C LEU A 135 -5.11 3.43 6.98
N LEU A 136 -5.18 2.20 7.49
CA LEU A 136 -4.32 1.09 7.10
C LEU A 136 -5.12 0.10 6.25
N ILE A 137 -4.73 -0.06 4.98
CA ILE A 137 -5.39 -0.96 4.02
C ILE A 137 -4.43 -2.06 3.59
N ASP A 138 -4.89 -3.30 3.52
CA ASP A 138 -4.10 -4.38 2.92
C ASP A 138 -3.98 -4.22 1.39
N ASP A 139 -2.76 -4.27 0.87
CA ASP A 139 -2.49 -4.01 -0.54
C ASP A 139 -2.95 -5.14 -1.48
N ASN A 140 -3.25 -6.34 -0.98
CA ASN A 140 -3.79 -7.44 -1.80
C ASN A 140 -5.08 -7.02 -2.50
N ASN A 141 -5.91 -6.22 -1.83
CA ASN A 141 -7.22 -5.80 -2.33
C ASN A 141 -7.25 -4.33 -2.80
N ALA A 142 -6.17 -3.57 -2.60
CA ALA A 142 -6.15 -2.12 -2.86
C ALA A 142 -6.08 -1.72 -4.35
N LYS A 143 -5.85 -2.66 -5.30
CA LYS A 143 -5.59 -2.33 -6.73
C LYS A 143 -6.65 -1.42 -7.35
N LYS A 144 -7.93 -1.71 -7.10
CA LYS A 144 -9.06 -0.91 -7.63
C LYS A 144 -9.23 0.43 -6.90
N MET A 145 -8.65 0.55 -5.72
CA MET A 145 -8.73 1.72 -4.85
C MET A 145 -7.51 2.64 -4.95
N GLU A 146 -6.46 2.29 -5.70
CA GLU A 146 -5.17 3.03 -5.70
C GLU A 146 -5.35 4.53 -5.95
N GLY A 147 -6.15 4.92 -6.96
CA GLY A 147 -6.43 6.33 -7.23
C GLY A 147 -7.20 7.03 -6.12
N VAL A 148 -8.15 6.33 -5.50
CA VAL A 148 -8.96 6.87 -4.38
C VAL A 148 -8.11 7.03 -3.12
N LEU A 149 -7.28 6.03 -2.80
CA LEU A 149 -6.37 6.07 -1.66
C LEU A 149 -5.31 7.18 -1.81
N LEU A 150 -4.78 7.35 -3.03
CA LEU A 150 -3.85 8.44 -3.34
C LEU A 150 -4.52 9.82 -3.23
N ALA A 151 -5.79 9.94 -3.63
CA ALA A 151 -6.54 11.18 -3.46
C ALA A 151 -6.80 11.48 -1.96
N LEU A 152 -7.20 10.46 -1.19
CA LEU A 152 -7.40 10.57 0.26
C LEU A 152 -6.12 11.00 0.99
N SER A 153 -4.96 10.48 0.59
CA SER A 153 -3.68 10.82 1.21
C SER A 153 -3.25 12.28 0.97
N GLN A 154 -3.93 13.03 0.10
CA GLN A 154 -3.68 14.46 -0.08
C GLN A 154 -4.34 15.31 1.00
N HIS A 155 -5.28 14.75 1.76
CA HIS A 155 -5.96 15.49 2.81
C HIS A 155 -5.05 15.65 4.03
N LYS A 156 -4.86 16.90 4.51
CA LYS A 156 -3.90 17.24 5.60
C LYS A 156 -4.06 16.47 6.92
N ASN A 157 -5.26 15.95 7.17
CA ASN A 157 -5.60 15.18 8.38
C ASN A 157 -5.81 13.68 8.12
N ILE A 158 -5.53 13.18 6.91
CA ILE A 158 -5.67 11.76 6.58
C ILE A 158 -4.31 11.19 6.20
N GLU A 159 -3.88 10.20 6.97
CA GLU A 159 -2.71 9.40 6.67
C GLU A 159 -3.17 8.04 6.14
N VAL A 160 -2.76 7.69 4.92
CA VAL A 160 -3.05 6.39 4.31
C VAL A 160 -1.77 5.56 4.27
N LYS A 161 -1.83 4.35 4.83
CA LYS A 161 -0.75 3.37 4.81
C LYS A 161 -1.23 2.06 4.21
N LEU A 162 -0.32 1.37 3.55
CA LEU A 162 -0.58 0.06 2.97
C LEU A 162 0.14 -1.03 3.77
N PHE A 163 -0.62 -2.00 4.24
CA PHE A 163 -0.11 -3.24 4.79
C PHE A 163 0.23 -4.19 3.64
N ASN A 164 1.32 -4.95 3.78
CA ASN A 164 1.81 -5.89 2.76
C ASN A 164 1.97 -5.31 1.33
N PRO A 165 2.68 -4.18 1.14
CA PRO A 165 2.78 -3.55 -0.18
C PRO A 165 3.45 -4.47 -1.21
N TYR A 166 2.93 -4.47 -2.43
CA TYR A 166 3.54 -5.08 -3.61
C TYR A 166 4.64 -4.18 -4.16
N ARG A 167 5.82 -4.76 -4.45
CA ARG A 167 6.94 -4.07 -5.08
C ARG A 167 6.69 -3.80 -6.54
N PHE A 168 6.21 -4.82 -7.25
CA PHE A 168 5.86 -4.75 -8.65
C PHE A 168 4.35 -4.48 -8.79
N ARG A 169 3.91 -3.24 -8.54
CA ARG A 169 2.49 -2.81 -8.62
C ARG A 169 1.76 -3.30 -9.88
N LYS A 170 2.42 -3.18 -11.04
CA LYS A 170 1.87 -3.64 -12.34
C LYS A 170 1.95 -5.16 -12.52
N TYR A 171 2.94 -5.81 -11.92
CA TYR A 171 3.24 -7.24 -12.08
C TYR A 171 3.20 -7.97 -10.73
N ARG A 172 2.10 -7.84 -9.98
CA ARG A 172 1.97 -8.40 -8.61
C ARG A 172 2.29 -9.90 -8.54
N ALA A 173 1.98 -10.65 -9.60
CA ALA A 173 2.31 -12.07 -9.71
C ALA A 173 3.82 -12.34 -9.53
N MET A 174 4.69 -11.43 -9.95
CA MET A 174 6.14 -11.56 -9.74
C MET A 174 6.49 -11.50 -8.25
N ASP A 175 5.91 -10.57 -7.48
CA ASP A 175 6.12 -10.54 -6.03
C ASP A 175 5.54 -11.78 -5.35
N MET A 176 4.39 -12.28 -5.84
CA MET A 176 3.84 -13.53 -5.33
C MET A 176 4.84 -14.66 -5.54
N ILE A 177 5.37 -14.85 -6.75
CA ILE A 177 6.34 -15.91 -7.04
C ILE A 177 7.64 -15.72 -6.23
N LEU A 178 8.18 -14.50 -6.16
CA LEU A 178 9.50 -14.22 -5.59
C LEU A 178 9.49 -14.07 -4.06
N ASP A 179 8.34 -13.71 -3.46
CA ASP A 179 8.23 -13.29 -2.06
C ASP A 179 6.93 -13.83 -1.39
N LEU A 180 6.47 -15.02 -1.85
CA LEU A 180 5.28 -15.74 -1.35
C LEU A 180 5.23 -15.83 0.18
N LYS A 181 6.37 -16.12 0.82
CA LYS A 181 6.50 -16.24 2.28
C LYS A 181 6.27 -14.91 3.00
N ARG A 182 6.49 -13.76 2.37
CA ARG A 182 6.19 -12.45 2.97
C ARG A 182 4.72 -12.10 2.83
N ILE A 183 4.12 -12.41 1.67
CA ILE A 183 2.74 -12.05 1.34
C ILE A 183 1.73 -12.87 2.15
N ASN A 184 2.04 -14.14 2.44
CA ASN A 184 1.15 -15.05 3.19
C ASN A 184 1.45 -15.12 4.69
N ARG A 185 2.02 -14.07 5.29
CA ARG A 185 2.25 -14.01 6.75
C ARG A 185 1.04 -13.52 7.52
#